data_AF-A0A140K4S3-F1
#
_entry.id   AF-A0A140K4S3-F1
#
_cell.length_a   1.000
_cell.length_b   1.000
_cell.length_c   1.000
_cell.angle_alpha   90.00
_cell.angle_beta   90.00
_cell.angle_gamma   90.00
#
_symmetry.space_group_name_H-M   'P 1'
#
loop_
_entity.id
_entity.type
_entity.pdbx_description
1 polymer ?
#
loop_
_entity_poly.entity_id
_entity_poly.type
_entity_poly.pdbx_seq_one_letter_code
_entity_poly.pdbx_strand_id
1 'polypeptide(L)'
;METKVAGRFEGLNDLEWKLFEDILPTSQRRSRGMPPVPFRYVLNSLLYILITGCRWCDLPTGKQWASKSSAHRWLKRWQEDGTMEQLQSRILGIAQNQGMINWNYGAIDGSFSPWKRWR
;
A
#
# COMPACT_ATOMS: atom_id res chain seq x y z
N MET A 1 -15.01 8.71 22.41
CA MET A 1 -13.94 8.37 21.45
C MET A 1 -14.48 8.69 20.08
N GLU A 2 -13.94 9.72 19.43
CA GLU A 2 -14.51 10.28 18.21
C GLU A 2 -14.20 9.37 17.02
N THR A 3 -15.24 8.71 16.51
CA THR A 3 -15.19 7.97 15.25
C THR A 3 -15.10 8.98 14.12
N LYS A 4 -13.88 9.17 13.59
CA LYS A 4 -13.68 9.87 12.31
C LYS A 4 -14.50 9.16 11.23
N VAL A 5 -15.51 9.83 10.70
CA VAL A 5 -16.21 9.42 9.47
C VAL A 5 -15.19 9.44 8.32
N ALA A 6 -15.27 8.45 7.43
CA ALA A 6 -14.32 8.19 6.35
C ALA A 6 -14.13 9.39 5.40
N GLY A 7 -13.12 10.22 5.67
CA GLY A 7 -12.59 11.18 4.71
C GLY A 7 -11.78 10.48 3.62
N ARG A 8 -11.59 11.16 2.48
CA ARG A 8 -10.68 10.69 1.41
C ARG A 8 -9.29 10.42 2.00
N PHE A 9 -8.65 9.32 1.62
CA PHE A 9 -7.28 9.05 2.03
C PHE A 9 -6.33 10.09 1.42
N GLU A 10 -5.70 10.90 2.26
CA GLU A 10 -4.75 11.96 1.83
C GLU A 10 -3.29 11.54 1.97
N GLY A 11 -3.01 10.29 2.37
CA GLY A 11 -1.66 9.84 2.68
C GLY A 11 -1.45 9.73 4.19
N LEU A 12 -0.45 8.93 4.57
CA LEU A 12 -0.11 8.67 5.96
C LEU A 12 0.43 9.94 6.61
N ASN A 13 -0.05 10.26 7.81
CA ASN A 13 0.60 11.24 8.69
C ASN A 13 1.85 10.65 9.36
N ASP A 14 2.57 11.44 10.15
CA ASP A 14 3.84 11.02 10.75
C ASP A 14 3.67 9.91 11.80
N LEU A 15 2.56 9.89 12.52
CA LEU A 15 2.26 8.84 13.51
C LEU A 15 1.89 7.52 12.82
N GLU A 16 1.07 7.60 11.78
CA GLU A 16 0.68 6.42 10.98
C GLU A 16 1.90 5.85 10.24
N TRP A 17 2.78 6.72 9.75
CA TRP A 17 4.02 6.29 9.09
C TRP A 17 4.91 5.44 9.99
N LYS A 18 5.00 5.77 11.29
CA LYS A 18 5.76 5.00 12.28
C LYS A 18 5.31 3.55 12.43
N LEU A 19 4.09 3.21 12.00
CA LEU A 19 3.61 1.82 12.03
C LEU A 19 4.30 0.94 10.98
N PHE A 20 4.88 1.55 9.94
CA PHE A 20 5.38 0.84 8.76
C PHE A 20 6.88 1.02 8.53
N GLU A 21 7.49 2.07 9.07
CA GLU A 21 8.87 2.43 8.75
C GLU A 21 9.89 1.34 9.11
N ASP A 22 9.58 0.49 10.10
CA ASP A 22 10.41 -0.63 10.56
C ASP A 22 10.35 -1.86 9.64
N ILE A 23 9.27 -2.01 8.87
CA ILE A 23 9.10 -3.12 7.91
C ILE A 23 9.85 -2.84 6.62
N LEU A 24 9.92 -1.57 6.23
CA LEU A 24 10.41 -1.18 4.93
C LEU A 24 11.94 -1.30 4.88
N PRO A 25 12.51 -1.84 3.80
CA PRO A 25 13.95 -1.97 3.68
C PRO A 25 14.61 -0.59 3.78
N THR A 26 15.80 -0.50 4.37
CA THR A 26 16.55 0.77 4.36
C THR A 26 16.80 1.18 2.91
N SER A 27 16.42 2.40 2.56
CA SER A 27 16.61 2.92 1.21
C SER A 27 18.10 2.86 0.86
N GLN A 28 18.46 1.97 -0.08
CA GLN A 28 19.83 1.88 -0.56
C GLN A 28 20.16 3.18 -1.28
N ARG A 29 20.94 4.03 -0.61
CA ARG A 29 21.43 5.29 -1.18
C ARG A 29 22.28 4.94 -2.40
N ARG A 30 21.78 5.23 -3.59
CA ARG A 30 22.56 5.06 -4.82
C ARG A 30 23.67 6.12 -4.83
N SER A 31 24.89 5.70 -5.15
CA SER A 31 26.05 6.59 -5.29
C SER A 31 25.99 7.46 -6.56
N ARG A 32 25.15 7.10 -7.54
CA ARG A 32 24.95 7.84 -8.80
C ARG A 32 23.50 7.70 -9.29
N GLY A 33 22.97 8.76 -9.91
CA GLY A 33 21.64 8.79 -10.54
C GLY A 33 20.56 9.53 -9.74
N MET A 34 19.32 9.50 -10.24
CA MET A 34 18.15 10.11 -9.59
C MET A 34 17.98 9.55 -8.16
N PRO A 35 17.76 10.41 -7.14
CA PRO A 35 17.51 9.96 -5.78
C PRO A 35 16.38 8.91 -5.73
N PRO A 36 16.51 7.88 -4.87
CA PRO A 36 15.45 6.89 -4.71
C PRO A 36 14.17 7.57 -4.21
N VAL A 37 13.03 7.15 -4.77
CA VAL A 37 11.71 7.61 -4.32
C VAL A 37 11.54 7.25 -2.84
N PRO A 38 11.15 8.20 -1.96
CA PRO A 38 10.88 7.90 -0.56
C PRO A 38 9.82 6.81 -0.42
N PHE A 39 10.07 5.80 0.44
CA PHE A 39 9.14 4.68 0.57
C PHE A 39 7.77 5.07 1.12
N ARG A 40 7.69 6.13 1.92
CA ARG A 40 6.40 6.72 2.32
C ARG A 40 5.55 7.12 1.12
N TYR A 41 6.16 7.64 0.07
CA TYR A 41 5.43 8.09 -1.12
C TYR A 41 4.95 6.89 -1.93
N VAL A 42 5.74 5.83 -1.97
CA VAL A 42 5.34 4.55 -2.56
C VAL A 42 4.16 3.98 -1.78
N LEU A 43 4.27 3.86 -0.45
CA LEU A 43 3.23 3.29 0.39
C LEU A 43 1.93 4.12 0.34
N ASN A 44 2.02 5.45 0.39
CA ASN A 44 0.87 6.34 0.19
C ASN A 44 0.17 6.04 -1.14
N SER A 45 0.93 5.97 -2.24
CA SER A 45 0.35 5.68 -3.55
C SER A 45 -0.33 4.31 -3.62
N LEU A 46 0.26 3.28 -3.01
CA LEU A 46 -0.33 1.94 -2.98
C LEU A 46 -1.61 1.92 -2.12
N LEU A 47 -1.57 2.48 -0.92
CA LEU A 47 -2.73 2.57 -0.04
C LEU A 47 -3.88 3.34 -0.72
N TYR A 48 -3.58 4.44 -1.39
CA TYR A 48 -4.60 5.20 -2.13
C TYR A 48 -5.31 4.33 -3.18
N ILE A 49 -4.55 3.59 -4.00
CA ILE A 49 -5.12 2.70 -5.02
C ILE A 49 -5.92 1.58 -4.36
N LEU A 50 -5.40 0.96 -3.29
CA LEU A 50 -6.07 -0.14 -2.60
C LEU A 50 -7.37 0.30 -1.89
N ILE A 51 -7.40 1.51 -1.32
CA ILE A 51 -8.57 2.06 -0.63
C ILE A 51 -9.63 2.52 -1.63
N THR A 52 -9.22 3.13 -2.75
CA THR A 52 -10.16 3.76 -3.69
C THR A 52 -10.56 2.87 -4.87
N GLY A 53 -9.78 1.84 -5.17
CA GLY A 53 -9.94 1.02 -6.39
C GLY A 53 -9.70 1.79 -7.69
N CYS A 54 -9.05 2.97 -7.65
CA CYS A 54 -8.86 3.80 -8.84
C CYS A 54 -7.88 3.16 -9.83
N ARG A 55 -7.94 3.60 -11.10
CA ARG A 55 -6.94 3.19 -12.09
C ARG A 55 -5.58 3.80 -11.73
N TRP A 56 -4.49 3.14 -12.12
CA TRP A 56 -3.13 3.64 -11.92
C TRP A 56 -2.88 5.03 -12.55
N CYS A 57 -3.58 5.38 -13.63
CA CYS A 57 -3.48 6.71 -14.25
C CYS A 57 -4.20 7.81 -13.47
N ASP A 58 -5.11 7.45 -12.57
CA ASP A 58 -5.86 8.38 -11.71
C ASP A 58 -5.19 8.58 -10.34
N LEU A 59 -4.03 7.96 -10.12
CA LEU A 59 -3.24 8.14 -8.91
C LEU A 59 -2.90 9.64 -8.73
N PRO A 60 -3.12 10.23 -7.54
CA PRO A 60 -2.79 11.62 -7.29
C PRO A 60 -1.33 11.95 -7.59
N THR A 61 -1.12 13.13 -8.16
CA THR A 61 0.21 13.70 -8.37
C THR A 61 0.49 14.75 -7.29
N GLY A 62 1.74 14.83 -6.80
CA GLY A 62 2.10 15.79 -5.76
C GLY A 62 3.30 15.35 -4.92
N LYS A 63 3.66 16.17 -3.94
CA LYS A 63 4.91 16.01 -3.16
C LYS A 63 4.93 14.80 -2.22
N GLN A 64 3.79 14.14 -1.97
CA GLN A 64 3.67 12.98 -1.08
C GLN A 64 3.31 11.68 -1.79
N TRP A 65 3.28 11.70 -3.13
CA TRP A 65 2.86 10.59 -3.98
C TRP A 65 4.01 10.14 -4.86
N ALA A 66 4.20 8.83 -5.01
CA ALA A 66 5.10 8.28 -6.01
C ALA A 66 4.46 8.37 -7.41
N SER A 67 5.28 8.40 -8.45
CA SER A 67 4.77 8.23 -9.81
C SER A 67 4.14 6.84 -9.98
N LYS A 68 3.08 6.72 -10.81
CA LYS A 68 2.41 5.43 -11.09
C LYS A 68 3.40 4.30 -11.42
N SER A 69 4.42 4.61 -12.23
CA SER A 69 5.45 3.66 -12.65
C SER A 69 6.34 3.22 -11.49
N SER A 70 6.68 4.15 -10.58
CA SER A 70 7.47 3.82 -9.40
C SER A 70 6.68 3.04 -8.37
N ALA A 71 5.42 3.40 -8.13
CA ALA A 71 4.52 2.67 -7.24
C ALA A 71 4.34 1.22 -7.74
N HIS A 72 4.02 1.04 -9.02
CA HIS A 72 3.86 -0.30 -9.60
C HIS A 72 5.15 -1.14 -9.54
N ARG A 73 6.31 -0.53 -9.84
CA ARG A 73 7.61 -1.22 -9.76
C ARG A 73 7.91 -1.70 -8.34
N TRP A 74 7.66 -0.85 -7.34
CA TRP A 74 7.91 -1.21 -5.94
C TRP A 74 6.88 -2.20 -5.41
N LEU A 75 5.60 -2.11 -5.82
CA LEU A 75 4.61 -3.13 -5.49
C LEU A 75 5.09 -4.52 -5.93
N LYS A 76 5.52 -4.66 -7.18
CA LYS A 76 6.03 -5.93 -7.70
C LYS A 76 7.21 -6.44 -6.88
N ARG A 77 8.19 -5.58 -6.60
CA ARG A 77 9.36 -5.93 -5.80
C ARG A 77 8.99 -6.34 -4.37
N TRP A 78 8.10 -5.59 -3.74
CA TRP A 78 7.65 -5.86 -2.37
C TRP A 78 6.77 -7.11 -2.25
N GLN A 79 6.11 -7.51 -3.34
CA GLN A 79 5.46 -8.82 -3.43
C GLN A 79 6.50 -9.94 -3.56
N GLU A 80 7.52 -9.75 -4.38
CA GLU A 80 8.58 -10.76 -4.59
C GLU A 80 9.46 -10.97 -3.34
N ASP A 81 9.71 -9.93 -2.54
CA ASP A 81 10.56 -10.00 -1.34
C ASP A 81 9.78 -10.15 -0.02
N GLY A 82 8.46 -10.28 -0.08
CA GLY A 82 7.58 -10.48 1.09
C GLY A 82 7.30 -9.21 1.92
N THR A 83 7.81 -8.04 1.53
CA THR A 83 7.53 -6.77 2.24
C THR A 83 6.02 -6.47 2.26
N MET A 84 5.29 -6.70 1.15
CA MET A 84 3.84 -6.48 1.11
C MET A 84 3.08 -7.38 2.07
N GLU A 85 3.50 -8.62 2.24
CA GLU A 85 2.87 -9.60 3.13
C GLU A 85 3.06 -9.20 4.59
N GLN A 86 4.24 -8.68 4.94
CA GLN A 86 4.52 -8.14 6.27
C GLN A 86 3.68 -6.88 6.56
N LEU A 87 3.58 -5.96 5.60
CA LEU A 87 2.74 -4.76 5.72
C LEU A 87 1.27 -5.15 5.93
N GLN A 88 0.74 -6.08 5.13
CA GLN A 88 -0.63 -6.57 5.26
C GLN A 88 -0.86 -7.25 6.61
N SER A 89 0.06 -8.12 7.03
CA SER A 89 -0.01 -8.82 8.31
C SER A 89 -0.04 -7.85 9.49
N ARG A 90 0.72 -6.75 9.44
CA ARG A 90 0.69 -5.72 10.47
C ARG A 90 -0.66 -5.01 10.55
N ILE A 91 -1.22 -4.61 9.42
CA ILE A 91 -2.54 -3.96 9.37
C ILE A 91 -3.61 -4.91 9.92
N LEU A 92 -3.59 -6.18 9.49
CA LEU A 92 -4.52 -7.20 9.98
C LEU A 92 -4.36 -7.45 11.48
N GLY A 93 -3.13 -7.48 12.01
CA GLY A 93 -2.87 -7.63 13.43
C GLY A 93 -3.41 -6.46 14.26
N ILE A 94 -3.24 -5.22 13.77
CA ILE A 94 -3.81 -4.02 14.41
C ILE A 94 -5.33 -4.10 14.41
N ALA A 95 -5.94 -4.38 13.26
CA ALA A 95 -7.40 -4.48 13.12
C ALA A 95 -7.97 -5.61 14.01
N GLN A 96 -7.27 -6.74 14.11
CA GLN A 96 -7.63 -7.83 14.99
C GLN A 96 -7.62 -7.41 16.45
N ASN A 97 -6.55 -6.77 16.92
CA ASN A 97 -6.43 -6.30 18.30
C ASN A 97 -7.48 -5.23 18.64
N GLN A 98 -7.95 -4.49 17.64
CA GLN A 98 -9.02 -3.50 17.78
C GLN A 98 -10.43 -4.09 17.64
N GLY A 99 -10.57 -5.41 17.40
CA GLY A 99 -11.85 -6.06 17.21
C GLY A 99 -12.57 -5.64 15.92
N MET A 100 -11.84 -5.13 14.93
CA MET A 100 -12.37 -4.67 13.64
C MET A 100 -12.61 -5.81 12.64
N ILE A 101 -12.04 -6.99 12.89
CA ILE A 101 -12.18 -8.16 12.01
C ILE A 101 -13.21 -9.13 12.59
N ASN A 102 -14.25 -9.42 11.82
CA ASN A 102 -15.21 -10.48 12.13
C ASN A 102 -14.87 -11.76 11.35
N TRP A 103 -14.21 -12.71 12.02
CA TRP A 103 -13.78 -13.97 11.39
C TRP A 103 -14.91 -14.93 11.03
N ASN A 104 -16.12 -14.73 11.56
CA ASN A 104 -17.27 -15.59 11.24
C ASN A 104 -17.83 -15.30 9.84
N TYR A 105 -17.45 -14.18 9.23
CA TYR A 105 -17.93 -13.76 7.91
C TYR A 105 -16.72 -13.47 7.00
N GLY A 106 -16.51 -14.33 6.00
CA GLY A 106 -15.53 -14.11 4.95
C GLY A 106 -16.23 -13.62 3.67
N ALA A 107 -15.76 -12.50 3.10
CA ALA A 107 -16.09 -12.15 1.73
C ALA A 107 -15.16 -12.92 0.79
N ILE A 108 -15.73 -13.71 -0.12
CA ILE A 108 -15.01 -14.41 -1.20
C ILE A 108 -15.20 -13.62 -2.50
N ASP A 109 -14.84 -12.33 -2.52
CA ASP A 109 -14.89 -11.55 -3.77
C ASP A 109 -13.54 -11.57 -4.49
N GLY A 110 -13.17 -12.76 -4.95
CA GLY A 110 -12.14 -12.95 -5.97
C GLY A 110 -12.79 -13.37 -7.28
N SER A 111 -12.96 -12.47 -8.24
CA SER A 111 -13.17 -12.92 -9.62
C SER A 111 -11.83 -13.42 -10.15
N PHE A 112 -11.57 -14.72 -10.02
CA PHE A 112 -10.54 -15.36 -10.84
C PHE A 112 -11.04 -15.28 -12.27
N SER A 113 -10.57 -14.33 -13.08
CA SER A 113 -10.83 -14.37 -14.51
C SER A 113 -9.90 -15.43 -15.08
N PRO A 114 -10.40 -16.62 -15.47
CA PRO A 114 -9.56 -17.66 -16.05
C PRO A 114 -9.36 -17.30 -17.52
N TRP A 115 -8.81 -16.12 -17.82
CA TRP A 115 -8.55 -15.74 -19.20
C TRP A 115 -7.29 -16.45 -19.69
N LYS A 116 -7.49 -17.60 -20.32
CA LYS A 116 -6.48 -18.23 -21.19
C LYS A 116 -6.33 -17.38 -22.44
N ARG A 117 -5.14 -16.81 -22.62
CA ARG A 117 -4.68 -16.22 -23.87
C ARG A 117 -4.73 -17.28 -24.98
N TRP A 118 -5.54 -17.04 -26.01
CA TRP A 118 -5.48 -17.79 -27.27
C TRP A 118 -4.57 -17.07 -28.27
N ARG A 119 -3.68 -17.88 -28.87
CA ARG A 119 -2.66 -17.65 -29.91
C ARG A 119 -1.41 -16.83 -29.51
#